data_AF-A0A375FV94-F1
#
_entry.id   AF-A0A375FV94-F1
#
_cell.length_a   1.000
_cell.length_b   1.000
_cell.length_c   1.000
_cell.angle_alpha   90.00
_cell.angle_beta   90.00
_cell.angle_gamma   90.00
#
_symmetry.space_group_name_H-M   'P 1'
#
loop_
_entity.id
_entity.type
_entity.pdbx_description
1 polymer ?
#
loop_
_entity_poly.entity_id
_entity_poly.type
_entity_poly.pdbx_seq_one_letter_code
_entity_poly.pdbx_strand_id
1 'polypeptide(L)'
;MRKFLPMVTAIVLCGATGMAFAHNCPNEMKAIDAKLSTKPALSPEDAAKVSKLRADGEAYHKAGKHDESMKSLLEAKKILGI
;
A
#
# COMPACT_ATOMS: atom_id res chain seq x y z
N MET A 1 -18.31 17.87 44.77
CA MET A 1 -17.99 16.44 44.60
C MET A 1 -19.31 15.76 44.22
N ARG A 2 -19.59 15.11 43.10
CA ARG A 2 -18.89 14.61 41.90
C ARG A 2 -19.82 14.93 40.72
N LYS A 3 -19.35 15.70 39.73
CA LYS A 3 -19.98 15.73 38.39
C LYS A 3 -19.02 14.99 37.47
N PHE A 4 -19.25 13.69 37.32
CA PHE A 4 -18.51 12.83 36.39
C PHE A 4 -19.53 11.96 35.67
N LEU A 5 -19.79 12.28 34.40
CA LEU A 5 -19.73 11.28 33.33
C LEU A 5 -19.77 11.98 31.96
N PRO A 6 -18.62 12.18 31.29
CA PRO A 6 -18.59 12.53 29.87
C PRO A 6 -18.69 11.23 29.06
N MET A 7 -19.85 10.93 28.48
CA MET A 7 -20.07 9.72 27.69
C MET A 7 -20.07 10.02 26.19
N VAL A 8 -18.88 9.86 25.62
CA VAL A 8 -18.63 9.27 24.29
C VAL A 8 -19.08 10.08 23.07
N THR A 9 -18.17 10.97 22.64
CA THR A 9 -17.96 11.23 21.21
C THR A 9 -17.09 10.11 20.66
N ALA A 10 -17.63 9.22 19.83
CA ALA A 10 -16.84 8.26 19.07
C ALA A 10 -17.29 8.31 17.61
N ILE A 11 -16.55 9.12 16.86
CA ILE A 11 -16.49 9.17 15.39
C ILE A 11 -16.32 7.75 14.86
N VAL A 12 -17.32 7.26 14.11
CA VAL A 12 -17.14 6.14 13.19
C VAL A 12 -17.12 6.75 11.79
N LEU A 13 -15.94 7.17 11.35
CA LEU A 13 -15.67 7.48 9.95
C LEU A 13 -14.93 6.29 9.32
N CYS A 14 -15.60 5.14 9.27
CA CYS A 14 -15.16 4.00 8.47
C CYS A 14 -15.73 4.15 7.07
N GLY A 15 -15.01 4.82 6.16
CA GLY A 15 -15.47 4.89 4.77
C GLY A 15 -14.73 5.86 3.86
N ALA A 16 -13.39 5.77 3.76
CA ALA A 16 -12.67 6.48 2.69
C ALA A 16 -11.23 5.98 2.39
N THR A 17 -10.83 4.74 2.73
CA THR A 17 -9.44 4.31 2.46
C THR A 17 -9.14 4.01 0.99
N GLY A 18 -10.15 3.98 0.11
CA GLY A 18 -9.94 3.73 -1.33
C GLY A 18 -9.46 4.94 -2.13
N MET A 19 -9.82 6.16 -1.73
CA MET A 19 -9.56 7.38 -2.52
C MET A 19 -8.20 8.02 -2.20
N ALA A 20 -7.67 7.81 -0.99
CA ALA A 20 -6.40 8.41 -0.59
C ALA A 20 -5.16 7.75 -1.21
N PHE A 21 -5.34 6.63 -1.91
CA PHE A 21 -4.24 5.79 -2.38
C PHE A 21 -3.78 6.11 -3.81
N ALA A 22 -4.64 6.67 -4.66
CA ALA A 22 -4.29 7.01 -6.05
C ALA A 22 -3.05 7.92 -6.14
N HIS A 23 -2.85 8.82 -5.15
CA HIS A 23 -1.70 9.70 -5.08
C HIS A 23 -0.55 9.17 -4.19
N ASN A 24 -0.63 7.94 -3.67
CA ASN A 24 0.34 7.40 -2.71
C ASN A 24 1.42 6.50 -3.33
N CYS A 25 1.46 6.37 -4.67
CA CYS A 25 2.35 5.46 -5.39
C CYS A 25 3.81 5.44 -4.90
N PRO A 26 4.48 6.60 -4.65
CA PRO A 26 5.86 6.61 -4.14
C PRO A 26 6.03 5.94 -2.77
N ASN A 27 5.03 6.06 -1.88
CA ASN A 27 5.10 5.44 -0.56
C ASN A 27 4.90 3.93 -0.63
N GLU A 28 4.07 3.46 -1.56
CA GLU A 28 3.86 2.03 -1.80
C GLU A 28 5.09 1.37 -2.42
N MET A 29 5.72 2.03 -3.39
CA MET A 29 7.02 1.59 -3.92
C MET A 29 8.05 1.49 -2.79
N LYS A 30 8.17 2.51 -1.93
CA LYS A 30 9.07 2.47 -0.77
C LYS A 30 8.76 1.32 0.19
N ALA A 31 7.50 1.03 0.46
CA ALA A 31 7.10 -0.09 1.33
C ALA A 31 7.50 -1.45 0.73
N ILE A 32 7.28 -1.63 -0.58
CA ILE A 32 7.72 -2.81 -1.32
C ILE A 32 9.25 -2.94 -1.27
N ASP A 33 9.99 -1.86 -1.56
CA ASP A 33 11.45 -1.85 -1.57
C ASP A 33 12.03 -2.15 -0.18
N ALA A 34 11.43 -1.58 0.87
CA ALA A 34 11.80 -1.85 2.25
C ALA A 34 11.59 -3.32 2.60
N LYS A 35 10.45 -3.91 2.21
CA LYS A 35 10.17 -5.32 2.45
C LYS A 35 11.10 -6.24 1.66
N LEU A 36 11.39 -5.94 0.39
CA LEU A 36 12.36 -6.69 -0.41
C LEU A 36 13.77 -6.64 0.18
N SER A 37 14.15 -5.50 0.77
CA SER A 37 15.45 -5.32 1.43
C SER A 37 15.64 -6.24 2.65
N THR A 38 14.56 -6.72 3.27
CA THR A 38 14.65 -7.72 4.35
C THR A 38 14.87 -9.14 3.82
N LYS A 39 15.01 -9.33 2.50
CA LYS A 39 15.18 -10.62 1.82
C LYS A 39 14.11 -11.63 2.25
N PRO A 40 12.81 -11.33 2.03
CA PRO A 40 11.73 -12.22 2.41
C PRO A 40 11.89 -13.56 1.66
N ALA A 41 11.52 -14.65 2.33
CA ALA A 41 11.48 -15.95 1.68
C ALA A 41 10.34 -15.96 0.66
N LEU A 42 10.71 -15.91 -0.63
CA LEU A 42 9.81 -15.95 -1.77
C LEU A 42 10.20 -17.11 -2.67
N SER A 43 9.21 -17.70 -3.35
CA SER A 43 9.51 -18.57 -4.49
C SER A 43 10.21 -17.77 -5.59
N PRO A 44 11.01 -18.40 -6.47
CA PRO A 44 11.62 -17.70 -7.61
C PRO A 44 10.57 -16.99 -8.49
N GLU A 45 9.38 -17.61 -8.63
CA GLU A 45 8.25 -17.08 -9.39
C GLU A 45 7.68 -15.82 -8.75
N ASP A 46 7.46 -15.84 -7.43
CA ASP A 46 6.97 -14.68 -6.67
C ASP A 46 7.97 -13.54 -6.65
N ALA A 47 9.26 -13.84 -6.49
CA ALA A 47 10.32 -12.84 -6.53
C ALA A 47 10.36 -12.11 -7.90
N ALA A 48 10.25 -12.86 -9.00
CA ALA A 48 10.17 -12.30 -10.34
C ALA A 48 8.90 -11.47 -10.53
N LYS A 49 7.74 -11.98 -10.07
CA LYS A 49 6.46 -11.29 -10.17
C LYS A 49 6.44 -9.98 -9.38
N VAL A 50 6.91 -9.98 -8.13
CA VAL A 50 7.00 -8.77 -7.29
C VAL A 50 7.94 -7.74 -7.92
N SER A 51 9.11 -8.17 -8.42
CA SER A 51 10.06 -7.26 -9.06
C SER A 51 9.47 -6.59 -10.30
N LYS A 52 8.77 -7.37 -11.13
CA LYS A 52 8.06 -6.84 -12.31
C LYS A 52 6.97 -5.87 -11.90
N LEU A 53 6.10 -6.24 -10.96
CA LEU A 53 4.99 -5.39 -10.52
C LEU A 53 5.47 -4.08 -9.90
N ARG A 54 6.59 -4.10 -9.16
CA ARG A 54 7.25 -2.90 -8.63
C ARG A 54 7.72 -2.00 -9.78
N ALA A 55 8.43 -2.56 -10.75
CA ALA A 55 8.93 -1.81 -11.91
C ALA A 55 7.81 -1.23 -12.78
N ASP A 56 6.77 -2.03 -13.05
CA ASP A 56 5.58 -1.60 -13.78
C ASP A 56 4.86 -0.46 -13.03
N GLY A 57 4.74 -0.57 -11.70
CA GLY A 57 4.18 0.49 -10.85
C GLY A 57 4.92 1.81 -11.00
N GLU A 58 6.26 1.79 -10.94
CA GLU A 58 7.08 2.98 -11.15
C GLU A 58 6.92 3.55 -12.57
N ALA A 59 6.87 2.69 -13.59
CA ALA A 59 6.68 3.12 -14.99
C ALA A 59 5.31 3.79 -15.19
N TYR A 60 4.24 3.21 -14.65
CA TYR A 60 2.91 3.80 -14.69
C TYR A 60 2.85 5.13 -13.95
N HIS A 61 3.48 5.22 -12.77
CA HIS A 61 3.57 6.48 -12.03
C HIS A 61 4.24 7.58 -12.85
N LYS A 62 5.39 7.29 -13.47
CA LYS A 62 6.11 8.23 -14.34
C LYS A 62 5.31 8.64 -15.57
N ALA A 63 4.40 7.78 -16.03
CA ALA A 63 3.49 8.05 -17.15
C ALA A 63 2.18 8.77 -16.74
N GLY A 64 2.00 9.12 -15.46
CA GLY A 64 0.76 9.71 -14.95
C GLY A 64 -0.41 8.73 -14.80
N LYS A 65 -0.17 7.44 -15.00
CA LYS A 65 -1.14 6.34 -14.91
C LYS A 65 -1.27 5.84 -13.47
N HIS A 66 -1.83 6.68 -12.61
CA HIS A 66 -1.84 6.44 -11.17
C HIS A 66 -2.64 5.21 -10.75
N ASP A 67 -3.77 4.94 -11.40
CA ASP A 67 -4.60 3.78 -11.09
C ASP A 67 -3.91 2.47 -11.49
N GLU A 68 -3.25 2.44 -12.65
CA GLU A 68 -2.47 1.28 -13.10
C GLU A 68 -1.23 1.07 -12.23
N SER A 69 -0.55 2.15 -11.84
CA SER A 69 0.53 2.11 -10.86
C SER A 69 0.04 1.45 -9.59
N MET A 70 -1.07 1.95 -9.04
CA MET A 70 -1.61 1.44 -7.80
C MET A 70 -2.04 -0.02 -7.88
N LYS A 71 -2.71 -0.41 -8.96
CA LYS A 71 -3.08 -1.80 -9.20
C LYS A 71 -1.87 -2.74 -9.18
N SER A 72 -0.78 -2.34 -9.83
CA SER A 72 0.47 -3.11 -9.87
C SER A 72 1.11 -3.23 -8.48
N LEU A 73 1.23 -2.10 -7.77
CA LEU A 73 1.86 -2.04 -6.45
C LEU A 73 1.06 -2.81 -5.39
N LEU A 74 -0.27 -2.76 -5.42
CA LEU A 74 -1.11 -3.53 -4.49
C LEU A 74 -1.00 -5.04 -4.71
N GLU A 75 -0.88 -5.50 -5.96
CA GLU A 75 -0.64 -6.92 -6.24
C GLU A 75 0.75 -7.36 -5.74
N ALA A 76 1.78 -6.51 -5.87
CA ALA A 76 3.11 -6.79 -5.33
C ALA A 76 3.07 -6.91 -3.79
N LYS A 77 2.38 -5.98 -3.14
CA LYS A 77 2.19 -5.97 -1.68
C LYS A 77 1.46 -7.21 -1.18
N LYS A 78 0.42 -7.66 -1.90
CA LYS A 78 -0.30 -8.90 -1.60
C LYS A 78 0.63 -10.12 -1.58
N ILE A 79 1.53 -10.24 -2.55
CA ILE A 79 2.52 -11.34 -2.60
C ILE A 79 3.52 -11.22 -1.43
N LEU A 80 3.91 -9.99 -1.08
CA LEU A 80 4.82 -9.71 0.02
C LEU A 80 4.19 -9.79 1.41
N GLY A 81 2.86 -9.93 1.49
CA GLY A 81 2.10 -9.96 2.75
C GLY A 81 2.11 -8.63 3.51
N ILE A 82 2.09 -7.50 2.80
CA ILE A 82 2.08 -6.13 3.37
C ILE A 82 0.97 -5.25 2.75
#